data_AF-A0A9P8QFB8-F1
#
_entry.id   AF-A0A9P8QFB8-F1
#
_cell.length_a   1.000
_cell.length_b   1.000
_cell.length_c   1.000
_cell.angle_alpha   90.00
_cell.angle_beta   90.00
_cell.angle_gamma   90.00
#
_symmetry.space_group_name_H-M   'P 1'
#
loop_
_entity.id
_entity.type
_entity.pdbx_description
1 polymer ?
#
loop_
_entity_poly.entity_id
_entity_poly.type
_entity_poly.pdbx_seq_one_letter_code
_entity_poly.pdbx_strand_id
1 'polypeptide(L)'
;MASESNSPTAEASGEDAEIFDRLFELDEEDVSWIKRHIGDHMEACKRYLGETPPLWREALREAKEASVIAFSEGMANIESKINFYMAHCYRGLGMWDKAHKFYMASTVDAQDIYWLQRLQVLSRQKMEGERDPELRRVRGSGDLHSAYNYVASLSKAMGSRTPLTKCHRLYPFRVQERVEL
;
A
#
# COMPACT_ATOMS: atom_id res chain seq x y z
N MET A 1 -42.21 -25.18 59.17
CA MET A 1 -41.99 -23.86 59.80
C MET A 1 -40.58 -23.43 59.46
N ALA A 2 -40.44 -22.16 59.07
CA ALA A 2 -39.22 -21.44 58.70
C ALA A 2 -38.51 -21.89 57.41
N SER A 3 -39.01 -21.32 56.30
CA SER A 3 -38.23 -20.97 55.13
C SER A 3 -37.18 -19.92 55.51
N GLU A 4 -35.92 -20.10 55.10
CA GLU A 4 -35.00 -18.98 54.90
C GLU A 4 -34.58 -18.96 53.43
N SER A 5 -35.39 -18.21 52.68
CA SER A 5 -34.95 -17.44 51.54
C SER A 5 -34.01 -16.33 52.02
N ASN A 6 -32.83 -16.21 51.43
CA ASN A 6 -32.30 -14.90 51.10
C ASN A 6 -31.58 -14.95 49.75
N SER A 7 -32.00 -14.02 48.91
CA SER A 7 -31.71 -13.86 47.50
C SER A 7 -30.46 -12.96 47.33
N PRO A 8 -30.09 -12.54 46.10
CA PRO A 8 -28.71 -12.38 45.65
C PRO A 8 -28.10 -11.03 46.04
N THR A 9 -26.82 -11.01 46.40
CA THR A 9 -26.03 -9.76 46.43
C THR A 9 -25.18 -9.66 45.16
N ALA A 10 -25.84 -9.22 44.09
CA ALA A 10 -25.22 -8.72 42.86
C ALA A 10 -24.79 -7.25 43.04
N GLU A 11 -23.93 -6.97 44.02
CA GLU A 11 -23.35 -5.63 44.23
C GLU A 11 -21.80 -5.62 44.19
N ALA A 12 -21.15 -6.78 44.12
CA ALA A 12 -19.68 -6.86 44.04
C ALA A 12 -19.11 -6.47 42.65
N SER A 13 -19.94 -6.40 41.60
CA SER A 13 -19.44 -6.20 40.23
C SER A 13 -19.06 -4.75 39.90
N GLY A 14 -19.51 -3.77 40.68
CA GLY A 14 -19.24 -2.35 40.45
C GLY A 14 -17.93 -1.89 41.07
N GLU A 15 -17.71 -2.22 42.34
CA GLU A 15 -16.49 -1.85 43.08
C GLU A 15 -15.27 -2.60 42.54
N ASP A 16 -15.39 -3.89 42.23
CA ASP A 16 -14.30 -4.68 41.65
C ASP A 16 -13.88 -4.18 40.26
N ALA A 17 -14.84 -3.71 39.45
CA ALA A 17 -14.56 -3.12 38.15
C ALA A 17 -13.88 -1.75 38.28
N GLU A 18 -14.33 -0.89 39.21
CA GLU A 18 -13.70 0.41 39.47
C GLU A 18 -12.28 0.27 40.04
N ILE A 19 -12.03 -0.76 40.86
CA ILE A 19 -10.69 -1.09 41.37
C ILE A 19 -9.79 -1.58 40.22
N PHE A 20 -10.32 -2.43 39.34
CA PHE A 20 -9.56 -2.92 38.19
C PHE A 20 -9.22 -1.77 37.23
N ASP A 21 -10.18 -0.93 36.89
CA ASP A 21 -9.99 0.22 35.99
C ASP A 21 -8.96 1.21 36.57
N ARG A 22 -8.96 1.45 37.88
CA ARG A 22 -7.97 2.31 38.54
C ARG A 22 -6.56 1.71 38.62
N LEU A 23 -6.45 0.39 38.74
CA LEU A 23 -5.14 -0.29 38.83
C LEU A 23 -4.53 -0.60 37.46
N PHE A 24 -5.35 -0.65 36.42
CA PHE A 24 -4.96 -0.91 35.03
C PHE A 24 -5.13 0.31 34.11
N GLU A 25 -5.34 1.50 34.68
CA GLU A 25 -5.25 2.76 33.94
C GLU A 25 -3.81 2.89 33.42
N LEU A 26 -3.64 2.79 32.09
CA LEU A 26 -2.34 2.96 31.43
C LEU A 26 -1.79 4.34 31.76
N ASP A 27 -0.66 4.38 32.45
CA ASP A 27 -0.01 5.65 32.75
C ASP A 27 0.78 6.18 31.55
N GLU A 28 1.34 7.38 31.68
CA GLU A 28 2.14 7.98 30.60
C GLU A 28 3.42 7.19 30.28
N GLU A 29 3.96 6.43 31.25
CA GLU A 29 5.14 5.58 31.07
C GLU A 29 4.78 4.33 30.24
N ASP A 30 3.65 3.70 30.53
CA ASP A 30 3.10 2.57 29.78
C ASP A 30 2.86 2.96 28.31
N VAL A 31 2.16 4.08 28.08
CA VAL A 31 1.90 4.59 26.72
C VAL A 31 3.21 4.93 26.00
N SER A 32 4.19 5.48 26.73
CA SER A 32 5.51 5.78 26.16
C SER A 32 6.30 4.51 25.81
N TRP A 33 6.20 3.47 26.63
CA TRP A 33 6.80 2.17 26.38
C TRP A 33 6.17 1.49 25.16
N ILE A 34 4.84 1.48 25.05
CA ILE A 34 4.09 0.98 23.89
C ILE A 34 4.54 1.69 22.61
N LYS A 35 4.57 3.04 22.62
CA LYS A 35 5.02 3.83 21.47
C LYS A 35 6.45 3.51 21.06
N ARG A 36 7.35 3.32 22.03
CA ARG A 36 8.74 2.93 21.77
C ARG A 36 8.79 1.55 21.12
N HIS A 37 8.03 0.59 21.65
CA HIS A 37 8.01 -0.77 21.13
C HIS A 37 7.47 -0.84 19.69
N ILE A 38 6.40 -0.10 19.38
CA ILE A 38 5.93 0.08 18.00
C ILE A 38 7.05 0.73 17.15
N GLY A 39 7.70 1.77 17.66
CA GLY A 39 8.81 2.45 17.00
C GLY A 39 9.95 1.51 16.61
N ASP A 40 10.35 0.61 17.50
CA ASP A 40 11.42 -0.37 17.25
C ASP A 40 11.09 -1.30 16.08
N HIS A 41 9.86 -1.81 16.02
CA HIS A 41 9.38 -2.60 14.87
C HIS A 41 9.34 -1.78 13.58
N MET A 42 8.94 -0.50 13.64
CA MET A 42 8.91 0.35 12.45
C MET A 42 10.32 0.69 11.93
N GLU A 43 11.29 0.90 12.82
CA GLU A 43 12.69 1.08 12.44
C GLU A 43 13.29 -0.20 11.85
N ALA A 44 12.97 -1.37 12.42
CA ALA A 44 13.36 -2.65 11.84
C ALA A 44 12.75 -2.85 10.44
N CYS A 45 11.47 -2.51 10.26
CA CYS A 45 10.80 -2.54 8.96
C CYS A 45 11.51 -1.66 7.92
N LYS A 46 11.80 -0.39 8.27
CA LYS A 46 12.53 0.53 7.38
C LYS A 46 13.91 0.01 7.01
N ARG A 47 14.64 -0.56 7.98
CA ARG A 47 15.96 -1.15 7.75
C ARG A 47 15.88 -2.29 6.74
N TYR A 48 14.95 -3.23 6.90
CA TYR A 48 14.74 -4.32 5.94
C TYR A 48 14.34 -3.84 4.54
N LEU A 49 13.59 -2.74 4.45
CA LEU A 49 13.26 -2.10 3.16
C LEU A 49 14.46 -1.41 2.50
N GLY A 50 15.43 -0.95 3.28
CA GLY A 50 16.65 -0.30 2.81
C GLY A 50 17.75 -1.26 2.34
N GLU A 51 17.65 -2.55 2.66
CA GLU A 51 18.60 -3.58 2.21
C GLU A 51 18.60 -3.74 0.68
N THR A 52 19.71 -4.25 0.12
CA THR A 52 19.84 -4.51 -1.32
C THR A 52 20.21 -5.96 -1.60
N PRO A 53 19.27 -6.82 -2.05
CA PRO A 53 17.85 -6.53 -2.32
C PRO A 53 17.00 -6.35 -1.05
N PRO A 54 15.85 -5.66 -1.11
CA PRO A 54 15.00 -5.46 0.05
C PRO A 54 14.44 -6.77 0.60
N LEU A 55 14.42 -6.88 1.93
CA LEU A 55 13.90 -8.04 2.68
C LEU A 55 12.40 -7.84 2.95
N TRP A 56 11.59 -7.98 1.90
CA TRP A 56 10.16 -7.64 1.92
C TRP A 56 9.33 -8.44 2.92
N ARG A 57 9.67 -9.71 3.17
CA ARG A 57 8.88 -10.58 4.06
C ARG A 57 9.15 -10.24 5.52
N GLU A 58 10.41 -9.96 5.83
CA GLU A 58 10.90 -9.52 7.12
C GLU A 58 10.32 -8.15 7.44
N ALA A 59 10.40 -7.20 6.51
CA ALA A 59 9.76 -5.89 6.64
C ALA A 59 8.25 -5.99 6.91
N LEU A 60 7.55 -6.85 6.15
CA LEU A 60 6.12 -7.07 6.34
C LEU A 60 5.80 -7.70 7.71
N ARG A 61 6.65 -8.60 8.22
CA ARG A 61 6.48 -9.19 9.55
C ARG A 61 6.55 -8.10 10.61
N GLU A 62 7.60 -7.28 10.60
CA GLU A 62 7.76 -6.20 11.58
C GLU A 62 6.60 -5.19 11.52
N ALA A 63 6.15 -4.81 10.32
CA ALA A 63 5.00 -3.94 10.16
C ALA A 63 3.70 -4.56 10.71
N LYS A 64 3.53 -5.88 10.62
CA LYS A 64 2.38 -6.58 11.22
C LYS A 64 2.44 -6.62 12.73
N GLU A 65 3.61 -6.90 13.31
CA GLU A 65 3.78 -6.88 14.78
C GLU A 65 3.46 -5.49 15.33
N ALA A 66 4.01 -4.44 14.70
CA ALA A 66 3.67 -3.05 15.03
C ALA A 66 2.17 -2.77 14.94
N SER A 67 1.51 -3.27 13.88
CA SER A 67 0.07 -3.08 13.68
C SER A 67 -0.77 -3.80 14.73
N VAL A 68 -0.37 -5.00 15.17
CA VAL A 68 -1.08 -5.77 16.20
C VAL A 68 -1.03 -5.03 17.53
N ILE A 69 0.15 -4.52 17.91
CA ILE A 69 0.32 -3.73 19.12
C ILE A 69 -0.50 -2.44 19.03
N ALA A 70 -0.39 -1.69 17.92
CA ALA A 70 -1.15 -0.45 17.75
C ALA A 70 -2.67 -0.68 17.81
N PHE A 71 -3.15 -1.81 17.26
CA PHE A 71 -4.57 -2.18 17.30
C PHE A 71 -5.03 -2.58 18.70
N SER A 72 -4.27 -3.39 19.43
CA SER A 72 -4.64 -3.81 20.81
C SER A 72 -4.75 -2.62 21.75
N GLU A 73 -3.88 -1.63 21.57
CA GLU A 73 -3.80 -0.42 22.40
C GLU A 73 -4.69 0.72 21.86
N GLY A 74 -5.54 0.47 20.86
CA GLY A 74 -6.50 1.45 20.33
C GLY A 74 -5.86 2.67 19.63
N MET A 75 -4.61 2.56 19.17
CA MET A 75 -3.82 3.66 18.62
C MET A 75 -4.10 3.90 17.12
N ALA A 76 -5.34 4.22 16.76
CA ALA A 76 -5.82 4.30 15.38
C ALA A 76 -4.98 5.23 14.46
N ASN A 77 -4.47 6.34 15.00
CA ASN A 77 -3.62 7.26 14.23
C ASN A 77 -2.28 6.62 13.82
N ILE A 78 -1.71 5.78 14.68
CA ILE A 78 -0.46 5.07 14.42
C ILE A 78 -0.72 3.90 13.49
N GLU A 79 -1.77 3.13 13.76
CA GLU A 79 -2.21 2.00 12.92
C GLU A 79 -2.36 2.43 11.45
N SER A 80 -3.00 3.58 11.22
CA SER A 80 -3.20 4.10 9.87
C SER A 80 -1.89 4.46 9.14
N LYS A 81 -0.85 4.89 9.87
CA LYS A 81 0.49 5.09 9.29
C LYS A 81 1.20 3.75 9.04
N ILE A 82 1.03 2.76 9.92
CA ILE A 82 1.60 1.41 9.74
C ILE A 82 1.01 0.73 8.49
N ASN A 83 -0.27 0.94 8.21
CA ASN A 83 -0.93 0.45 6.99
C ASN A 83 -0.18 0.85 5.71
N PHE A 84 0.44 2.03 5.68
CA PHE A 84 1.22 2.48 4.52
C PHE A 84 2.46 1.59 4.30
N TYR A 85 3.17 1.24 5.38
CA TYR A 85 4.33 0.35 5.31
C TYR A 85 3.93 -1.06 4.91
N MET A 86 2.81 -1.57 5.45
CA MET A 86 2.25 -2.85 5.02
C MET A 86 1.90 -2.84 3.52
N ALA A 87 1.25 -1.78 3.04
CA ALA A 87 0.92 -1.62 1.62
C ALA A 87 2.18 -1.63 0.74
N HIS A 88 3.22 -0.92 1.18
CA HIS A 88 4.50 -0.87 0.47
C HIS A 88 5.18 -2.24 0.41
N CYS A 89 5.16 -3.00 1.50
CA CYS A 89 5.70 -4.37 1.53
C CYS A 89 4.91 -5.32 0.62
N TYR A 90 3.58 -5.29 0.67
CA TYR A 90 2.75 -6.10 -0.24
C TYR A 90 2.97 -5.76 -1.71
N ARG A 91 3.15 -4.48 -2.03
CA ARG A 91 3.55 -4.03 -3.36
C ARG A 91 4.90 -4.65 -3.77
N GLY A 92 5.90 -4.63 -2.90
CA GLY A 92 7.22 -5.24 -3.16
C GLY A 92 7.16 -6.75 -3.41
N LEU A 93 6.20 -7.43 -2.76
CA LEU A 93 5.91 -8.86 -2.96
C LEU A 93 5.03 -9.15 -4.19
N GLY A 94 4.58 -8.13 -4.93
CA GLY A 94 3.68 -8.28 -6.08
C GLY A 94 2.23 -8.57 -5.71
N MET A 95 1.84 -8.45 -4.44
CA MET A 95 0.47 -8.70 -3.96
C MET A 95 -0.36 -7.42 -4.04
N TRP A 96 -0.76 -7.04 -5.26
CA TRP A 96 -1.40 -5.75 -5.52
C TRP A 96 -2.80 -5.61 -4.91
N ASP A 97 -3.52 -6.71 -4.73
CA ASP A 97 -4.82 -6.75 -4.05
C ASP A 97 -4.69 -6.27 -2.60
N LYS A 98 -3.73 -6.83 -1.87
CA LYS A 98 -3.45 -6.47 -0.47
C LYS A 98 -2.89 -5.06 -0.40
N ALA A 99 -1.94 -4.73 -1.28
CA ALA A 99 -1.35 -3.40 -1.32
C ALA A 99 -2.43 -2.32 -1.51
N HIS A 100 -3.38 -2.52 -2.43
CA HIS A 100 -4.47 -1.58 -2.67
C HIS A 100 -5.36 -1.39 -1.43
N LYS A 101 -5.78 -2.51 -0.79
CA LYS A 101 -6.60 -2.45 0.43
C LYS A 101 -5.92 -1.62 1.52
N PHE A 102 -4.63 -1.85 1.75
CA PHE A 102 -3.89 -1.11 2.76
C PHE A 102 -3.64 0.35 2.38
N TYR A 103 -3.35 0.67 1.12
CA TYR A 103 -3.27 2.07 0.68
C TYR A 103 -4.59 2.85 0.87
N MET A 104 -5.74 2.17 0.80
CA MET A 104 -7.04 2.80 1.05
C MET A 104 -7.33 3.01 2.54
N ALA A 105 -6.78 2.17 3.41
CA ALA A 105 -6.89 2.30 4.87
C ALA A 105 -5.77 3.16 5.50
N SER A 106 -4.82 3.64 4.69
CA SER A 106 -3.69 4.43 5.17
C SER A 106 -4.03 5.92 5.25
N THR A 107 -3.43 6.60 6.23
CA THR A 107 -3.39 8.06 6.29
C THR A 107 -1.94 8.52 6.30
N VAL A 108 -1.72 9.71 5.76
CA VAL A 108 -0.41 10.37 5.69
C VAL A 108 -0.58 11.83 6.08
N ASP A 109 0.51 12.49 6.38
CA ASP A 109 0.48 13.91 6.69
C ASP A 109 -0.01 14.72 5.47
N ALA A 110 -0.61 15.88 5.70
CA ALA A 110 -1.29 16.66 4.64
C ALA A 110 -0.40 16.97 3.43
N GLN A 111 0.91 17.13 3.65
CA GLN A 111 1.90 17.36 2.59
C GLN A 111 2.08 16.16 1.64
N ASP A 112 1.80 14.94 2.10
CA ASP A 112 2.06 13.69 1.40
C ASP A 112 0.82 13.07 0.76
N ILE A 113 -0.35 13.69 0.94
CA ILE A 113 -1.64 13.17 0.46
C ILE A 113 -1.65 12.92 -1.05
N TYR A 114 -0.97 13.78 -1.81
CA TYR A 114 -0.82 13.63 -3.26
C TYR A 114 -0.13 12.31 -3.64
N TRP A 115 0.91 11.93 -2.90
CA TRP A 115 1.67 10.71 -3.14
C TRP A 115 0.86 9.47 -2.79
N LEU A 116 0.10 9.51 -1.69
CA LEU A 116 -0.81 8.44 -1.33
C LEU A 116 -1.88 8.24 -2.40
N GLN A 117 -2.53 9.31 -2.88
CA GLN A 117 -3.52 9.24 -3.95
C GLN A 117 -2.95 8.63 -5.24
N ARG A 118 -1.71 8.97 -5.60
CA ARG A 118 -1.04 8.36 -6.75
C ARG A 118 -0.82 6.86 -6.58
N LEU A 119 -0.43 6.40 -5.39
CA LEU A 119 -0.25 4.97 -5.10
C LEU A 119 -1.60 4.22 -5.10
N GLN A 120 -2.67 4.86 -4.67
CA GLN A 120 -4.03 4.29 -4.71
C GLN A 120 -4.51 4.09 -6.16
N VAL A 121 -4.27 5.07 -7.05
CA VAL A 121 -4.57 4.94 -8.49
C VAL A 121 -3.70 3.87 -9.14
N LEU A 122 -2.39 3.88 -8.88
CA LEU A 122 -1.46 2.90 -9.45
C LEU A 122 -1.81 1.47 -9.05
N SER A 123 -2.09 1.24 -7.76
CA SER A 123 -2.47 -0.08 -7.26
C SER A 123 -3.78 -0.56 -7.88
N ARG A 124 -4.77 0.32 -8.08
CA ARG A 124 -5.99 0.01 -8.82
C ARG A 124 -5.72 -0.44 -10.25
N GLN A 125 -4.92 0.32 -10.99
CA GLN A 125 -4.55 -0.03 -12.37
C GLN A 125 -3.83 -1.37 -12.46
N LYS A 126 -2.99 -1.71 -11.47
CA LYS A 126 -2.30 -3.01 -11.40
C LYS A 126 -3.28 -4.16 -11.17
N MET A 127 -4.23 -4.00 -10.25
CA MET A 127 -5.29 -5.00 -10.03
C MET A 127 -6.17 -5.19 -11.27
N GLU A 128 -6.60 -4.10 -11.91
CA GLU A 128 -7.43 -4.13 -13.12
C GLU A 128 -6.67 -4.76 -14.29
N GLY A 129 -5.40 -4.40 -14.46
CA GLY A 129 -4.55 -4.99 -15.49
C GLY A 129 -4.22 -6.46 -15.27
N GLU A 130 -4.34 -6.99 -14.04
CA GLU A 130 -4.25 -8.43 -13.74
C GLU A 130 -5.58 -9.15 -13.99
N ARG A 131 -6.72 -8.46 -13.80
CA ARG A 131 -8.05 -9.01 -14.07
C ARG A 131 -8.35 -9.14 -15.56
N ASP A 132 -7.74 -8.31 -16.39
CA ASP A 132 -7.98 -8.30 -17.84
C ASP A 132 -6.70 -8.54 -18.66
N PRO A 133 -6.18 -9.78 -18.68
CA PRO A 133 -4.99 -10.12 -19.46
C PRO A 133 -5.21 -9.97 -20.98
N GLU A 134 -6.47 -9.95 -21.45
CA GLU A 134 -6.80 -9.82 -22.87
C GLU A 134 -6.68 -8.38 -23.39
N LEU A 135 -6.96 -7.38 -22.56
CA LEU A 135 -6.79 -5.96 -22.93
C LEU A 135 -5.31 -5.53 -23.05
N ARG A 136 -4.34 -6.30 -22.53
CA ARG A 136 -2.91 -6.02 -22.74
C ARG A 136 -2.44 -6.23 -24.18
N ARG A 137 -3.24 -6.85 -25.06
CA ARG A 137 -2.89 -7.10 -26.48
C ARG A 137 -3.37 -6.03 -27.47
N VAL A 138 -3.96 -4.91 -27.03
CA VAL A 138 -4.59 -3.94 -27.96
C VAL A 138 -3.76 -2.67 -28.22
N ARG A 139 -2.43 -2.70 -28.00
CA ARG A 139 -1.54 -1.66 -28.55
C ARG A 139 -0.17 -2.21 -28.96
N GLY A 140 -0.20 -3.20 -29.84
CA GLY A 140 1.01 -3.76 -30.45
C GLY A 140 0.76 -4.73 -31.60
N SER A 141 -0.44 -4.75 -32.21
CA SER A 141 -0.76 -5.62 -33.36
C SER A 141 -0.47 -4.95 -34.71
N GLY A 142 0.44 -3.98 -34.74
CA GLY A 142 1.11 -3.63 -35.98
C GLY A 142 2.26 -4.61 -36.12
N ASP A 143 2.19 -5.52 -37.10
CA ASP A 143 3.27 -6.44 -37.42
C ASP A 143 4.60 -5.68 -37.50
N LEU A 144 5.41 -5.79 -36.45
CA LEU A 144 6.69 -5.10 -36.31
C LEU A 144 7.62 -5.48 -37.48
N HIS A 145 7.43 -6.66 -38.06
CA HIS A 145 8.16 -7.10 -39.25
C HIS A 145 7.75 -6.31 -40.49
N SER A 146 6.44 -6.12 -40.73
CA SER A 146 5.94 -5.27 -41.81
C SER A 146 6.32 -3.79 -41.63
N ALA A 147 6.29 -3.26 -40.41
CA ALA A 147 6.74 -1.89 -40.13
C ALA A 147 8.25 -1.71 -40.37
N TYR A 148 9.06 -2.69 -39.96
CA TYR A 148 10.50 -2.71 -40.23
C TYR A 148 10.80 -2.81 -41.73
N ASN A 149 10.10 -3.68 -42.45
CA ASN A 149 10.27 -3.86 -43.89
C ASN A 149 9.82 -2.62 -44.70
N TYR A 150 8.80 -1.91 -44.25
CA TYR A 150 8.36 -0.64 -44.85
C TYR A 150 9.40 0.48 -44.65
N VAL A 151 9.97 0.60 -43.46
CA VAL A 151 11.04 1.58 -43.19
C VAL A 151 12.33 1.19 -43.94
N ALA A 152 12.66 -0.09 -44.02
CA ALA A 152 13.82 -0.59 -44.77
C ALA A 152 13.66 -0.41 -46.29
N SER A 153 12.45 -0.54 -46.84
CA SER A 153 12.18 -0.29 -48.26
C SER A 153 12.23 1.20 -48.60
N LEU A 154 11.73 2.08 -47.71
CA LEU A 154 11.87 3.53 -47.83
C LEU A 154 13.33 3.99 -47.78
N SER A 155 14.15 3.39 -46.90
CA SER A 155 15.59 3.68 -46.83
C SER A 155 16.34 3.23 -48.09
N LYS A 156 15.96 2.11 -48.70
CA LYS A 156 16.50 1.65 -49.99
C LYS A 156 16.05 2.53 -51.15
N ALA A 157 14.80 3.02 -51.14
CA ALA A 157 14.27 3.89 -52.19
C ALA A 157 14.88 5.31 -52.15
N MET A 158 15.30 5.78 -50.97
CA MET A 158 15.88 7.13 -50.80
C MET A 158 17.42 7.19 -50.92
N GLY A 159 18.09 6.08 -51.25
CA GLY A 159 19.49 6.08 -51.73
C GLY A 159 20.52 6.75 -50.81
N SER A 160 20.31 6.81 -49.50
CA SER A 160 21.22 7.51 -48.58
C SER A 160 21.98 6.56 -47.65
N ARG A 161 23.30 6.54 -47.82
CA ARG A 161 24.26 5.95 -46.88
C ARG A 161 24.36 6.86 -45.65
N THR A 162 23.55 6.63 -44.62
CA THR A 162 23.84 7.10 -43.26
C THR A 162 23.28 6.13 -42.21
N PRO A 163 24.07 5.77 -41.18
CA PRO A 163 23.61 4.86 -40.13
C PRO A 163 22.63 5.58 -39.19
N LEU A 164 21.45 5.01 -39.00
CA LEU A 164 20.41 5.46 -38.07
C LEU A 164 20.82 5.23 -36.61
N THR A 165 21.79 5.98 -36.13
CA THR A 165 21.95 6.28 -34.70
C THR A 165 21.68 7.76 -34.52
N LYS A 166 20.53 8.07 -33.89
CA LYS A 166 19.96 9.39 -33.54
C LYS A 166 18.83 9.88 -34.46
N CYS A 167 17.61 9.47 -34.14
CA CYS A 167 16.41 10.29 -34.33
C CYS A 167 15.58 10.29 -33.03
N HIS A 168 16.02 11.11 -32.07
CA HIS A 168 15.10 11.70 -31.08
C HIS A 168 14.32 12.82 -31.78
N ARG A 169 13.03 12.90 -31.47
CA ARG A 169 12.06 13.91 -31.94
C ARG A 169 11.73 13.85 -33.42
N LEU A 170 10.52 13.38 -33.74
CA LEU A 170 9.54 14.03 -34.60
C LEU A 170 8.28 13.15 -34.65
N TYR A 171 7.35 13.37 -33.71
CA TYR A 171 5.94 13.03 -33.91
C TYR A 171 5.11 14.23 -33.43
N PRO A 172 4.38 14.92 -34.31
CA PRO A 172 3.31 15.81 -33.90
C PRO A 172 2.05 14.95 -33.77
N PHE A 173 1.70 14.54 -32.55
CA PHE A 173 0.36 14.00 -32.30
C PHE A 173 -0.60 15.18 -32.15
N ARG A 174 -1.37 15.46 -33.21
CA ARG A 174 -2.64 16.21 -33.11
C ARG A 174 -3.55 15.44 -32.14
N VAL A 175 -3.85 16.06 -31.01
CA VAL A 175 -5.00 15.70 -30.18
C VAL A 175 -6.23 16.17 -30.96
N GLN A 176 -7.03 15.23 -31.44
CA GLN A 176 -8.35 15.54 -31.96
C GLN A 176 -9.35 15.09 -30.89
N GLU A 177 -9.83 16.07 -30.13
CA GLU A 177 -11.00 15.92 -29.27
C GLU A 177 -12.15 15.37 -30.10
N ARG A 178 -12.69 14.22 -29.71
CA ARG A 178 -14.08 13.87 -30.00
C ARG A 178 -14.87 14.07 -28.73
N VAL A 179 -15.54 15.21 -28.70
CA VAL A 179 -16.80 15.39 -27.99
C VAL A 179 -17.85 14.62 -28.79
N GLU A 180 -18.47 13.62 -28.18
CA GLU A 180 -19.76 13.13 -28.64
C GLU A 180 -20.74 13.22 -27.45
N LEU A 181 -21.93 13.70 -27.81
CA LEU A 181 -23.02 14.26 -27.02
C LEU A 181 -23.69 13.27 -26.05
#